data_AF-A0A4Q2YNI1-F1
#
_entry.id   AF-A0A4Q2YNI1-F1
#
_cell.length_a   1.000
_cell.length_b   1.000
_cell.length_c   1.000
_cell.angle_alpha   90.00
_cell.angle_beta   90.00
_cell.angle_gamma   90.00
#
_symmetry.space_group_name_H-M   'P 1'
#
loop_
_entity.id
_entity.type
_entity.pdbx_description
1 polymer ?
#
loop_
_entity_poly.entity_id
_entity_poly.type
_entity_poly.pdbx_seq_one_letter_code
_entity_poly.pdbx_strand_id
1 'polypeptide(L)'
;MKGRFKKLATGAMLLLLLAGQAVAQAILEPPFGLRWGDSPEKLIVWASRHSLDVTISLPGDQPAMRILRIAPKKGFLPETQAGAVEGRFLGGKLYELTVHYTDDTATADLMESRFEALRKQVTQEHGTLLANQLRRTVEEQFVTRT
;
A
#
# COMPACT_ATOMS: atom_id res chain seq x y z
N MET A 1 -25.92 -51.70 1.65
CA MET A 1 -24.65 -50.94 1.79
C MET A 1 -24.39 -49.88 0.69
N LYS A 2 -25.07 -49.90 -0.47
CA LYS A 2 -24.82 -48.96 -1.60
C LYS A 2 -25.21 -47.49 -1.35
N GLY A 3 -26.09 -47.19 -0.39
CA GLY A 3 -26.59 -45.82 -0.14
C GLY A 3 -25.69 -44.94 0.75
N ARG A 4 -24.79 -45.53 1.55
CA ARG A 4 -23.90 -44.80 2.47
C ARG A 4 -22.72 -44.16 1.73
N PHE A 5 -22.18 -44.83 0.71
CA PHE A 5 -21.09 -44.32 -0.14
C PHE A 5 -21.52 -43.11 -0.98
N LYS A 6 -22.75 -43.09 -1.52
CA LYS A 6 -23.27 -41.94 -2.26
C LYS A 6 -23.39 -40.69 -1.39
N LYS A 7 -23.81 -40.83 -0.13
CA LYS A 7 -23.93 -39.71 0.83
C LYS A 7 -22.57 -39.15 1.28
N LEU A 8 -21.56 -40.01 1.40
CA LEU A 8 -20.18 -39.59 1.69
C LEU A 8 -19.54 -38.86 0.50
N ALA A 9 -19.78 -39.34 -0.72
CA ALA A 9 -19.26 -38.72 -1.93
C ALA A 9 -19.86 -37.31 -2.18
N THR A 10 -21.17 -37.13 -1.98
CA THR A 10 -21.80 -35.80 -2.08
C THR A 10 -21.37 -34.85 -0.95
N GLY A 11 -21.18 -35.35 0.27
CA GLY A 11 -20.67 -34.55 1.39
C GLY A 11 -19.24 -34.04 1.14
N ALA A 12 -18.36 -34.91 0.62
CA ALA A 12 -16.99 -34.55 0.27
C ALA A 12 -16.93 -33.53 -0.89
N MET A 13 -17.82 -33.66 -1.88
CA MET A 13 -17.89 -32.73 -3.00
C MET A 13 -18.39 -31.34 -2.58
N LEU A 14 -19.34 -31.25 -1.64
CA LEU A 14 -19.80 -29.97 -1.07
C LEU A 14 -18.71 -29.28 -0.25
N LEU A 15 -17.89 -30.03 0.49
CA LEU A 15 -16.75 -29.50 1.24
C LEU A 15 -15.64 -28.96 0.31
N LEU A 16 -15.39 -29.60 -0.83
CA LEU A 16 -14.43 -29.14 -1.84
C LEU A 16 -14.92 -27.89 -2.59
N LEU A 17 -16.23 -27.76 -2.82
CA LEU A 17 -16.82 -26.55 -3.42
C LEU A 17 -16.77 -25.33 -2.49
N LEU A 18 -16.87 -25.54 -1.17
CA LEU A 18 -16.75 -24.46 -0.18
C LEU A 18 -15.29 -24.02 0.07
N ALA A 19 -14.32 -24.92 -0.11
CA ALA A 19 -12.90 -24.61 0.06
C ALA A 19 -12.30 -23.74 -1.07
N GLY A 20 -12.98 -23.63 -2.22
CA GLY A 20 -12.47 -22.91 -3.40
C GLY A 20 -12.70 -21.38 -3.43
N GLN A 21 -13.29 -20.79 -2.38
CA GLN A 21 -13.68 -19.37 -2.38
C GLN A 21 -12.71 -18.45 -1.61
N ALA A 22 -11.66 -18.99 -0.98
CA ALA A 22 -10.65 -18.18 -0.32
C ALA A 22 -9.60 -17.72 -1.33
N VAL A 23 -9.92 -16.68 -2.12
CA VAL A 23 -8.89 -15.95 -2.87
C VAL A 23 -8.14 -15.09 -1.85
N ALA A 24 -7.11 -15.66 -1.23
CA ALA A 24 -6.19 -14.89 -0.41
C ALA A 24 -5.48 -13.91 -1.34
N GLN A 25 -5.82 -12.62 -1.25
CA GLN A 25 -5.10 -11.58 -1.96
C GLN A 25 -3.66 -11.59 -1.45
N ALA A 26 -2.70 -11.64 -2.38
CA ALA A 26 -1.30 -11.57 -2.01
C ALA A 26 -1.05 -10.26 -1.25
N ILE A 27 -0.37 -10.34 -0.12
CA ILE A 27 0.03 -9.14 0.64
C ILE A 27 0.92 -8.32 -0.29
N LEU A 28 0.54 -7.07 -0.53
CA LEU A 28 1.36 -6.13 -1.29
C LEU A 28 2.62 -5.84 -0.47
N GLU A 29 3.77 -6.27 -0.95
CA GLU A 29 5.05 -5.95 -0.33
C GLU A 29 5.36 -4.46 -0.54
N PRO A 30 5.93 -3.78 0.46
CA PRO A 30 6.25 -2.37 0.33
C PRO A 30 7.40 -2.17 -0.69
N PRO A 31 7.34 -1.12 -1.53
CA PRO A 31 8.38 -0.81 -2.50
C PRO A 31 9.71 -0.40 -1.86
N PHE A 32 10.69 -0.05 -2.69
CA PHE A 32 12.00 0.50 -2.28
C PHE A 32 12.85 -0.47 -1.43
N GLY A 33 12.62 -1.78 -1.61
CA GLY A 33 13.36 -2.84 -0.90
C GLY A 33 13.00 -2.97 0.57
N LEU A 34 11.90 -2.35 1.00
CA LEU A 34 11.34 -2.50 2.35
C LEU A 34 10.61 -3.84 2.50
N ARG A 35 10.32 -4.19 3.75
CA ARG A 35 9.43 -5.27 4.17
C ARG A 35 8.58 -4.78 5.34
N TRP A 36 7.39 -5.32 5.49
CA TRP A 36 6.57 -5.06 6.67
C TRP A 36 7.34 -5.47 7.94
N GLY A 37 7.29 -4.62 8.98
CA GLY A 37 8.05 -4.80 10.20
C GLY A 37 9.53 -4.37 10.13
N ASP A 38 10.01 -3.85 9.01
CA ASP A 38 11.33 -3.21 8.97
C ASP A 38 11.39 -1.98 9.88
N SER A 39 12.61 -1.65 10.31
CA SER A 39 12.85 -0.48 11.15
C SER A 39 13.00 0.81 10.33
N PRO A 40 12.79 1.99 10.94
CA PRO A 40 12.93 3.28 10.26
C PRO A 40 14.29 3.48 9.60
N GLU A 41 15.35 2.92 10.19
CA GLU A 41 16.73 3.08 9.74
C GLU A 41 16.94 2.53 8.34
N LYS A 42 16.23 1.46 7.94
CA LYS A 42 16.35 0.91 6.60
C LYS A 42 15.86 1.90 5.54
N LEU A 43 14.77 2.59 5.83
CA LEU A 43 14.19 3.60 4.96
C LEU A 43 15.09 4.86 4.91
N ILE A 44 15.69 5.25 6.03
CA ILE A 44 16.69 6.34 6.10
C ILE A 44 17.94 5.99 5.29
N VAL A 45 18.44 4.76 5.39
CA VAL A 45 19.61 4.29 4.63
C VAL A 45 19.32 4.32 3.13
N TRP A 46 18.13 3.88 2.70
CA TRP A 46 17.71 4.00 1.31
C TRP A 46 17.69 5.47 0.85
N ALA A 47 17.06 6.36 1.62
CA ALA A 47 17.01 7.78 1.30
C ALA A 47 18.41 8.41 1.17
N SER A 48 19.31 8.05 2.09
CA SER A 48 20.69 8.52 2.10
C SER A 48 21.47 8.08 0.85
N ARG A 49 21.31 6.84 0.39
CA ARG A 49 21.95 6.35 -0.85
C ARG A 49 21.56 7.16 -2.08
N HIS A 50 20.36 7.71 -2.08
CA HIS A 50 19.82 8.50 -3.18
C HIS A 50 19.85 10.03 -2.92
N SER A 51 20.52 10.47 -1.84
CA SER A 51 20.61 11.88 -1.45
C SER A 51 19.24 12.59 -1.36
N LEU A 52 18.25 11.89 -0.83
CA LEU A 52 16.88 12.40 -0.65
C LEU A 52 16.74 13.11 0.70
N ASP A 53 15.81 14.07 0.76
CA ASP A 53 15.47 14.75 2.01
C ASP A 53 14.59 13.84 2.87
N VAL A 54 14.86 13.83 4.17
CA VAL A 54 14.13 13.02 5.16
C VAL A 54 13.53 13.94 6.22
N THR A 55 12.20 13.92 6.33
CA THR A 55 11.46 14.59 7.40
C THR A 55 10.95 13.56 8.39
N ILE A 56 11.26 13.73 9.67
CA ILE A 56 10.85 12.84 10.75
C ILE A 56 9.84 13.57 11.64
N SER A 57 8.63 13.04 11.72
CA SER A 57 7.58 13.53 12.59
C SER A 57 7.33 12.55 13.74
N LEU A 58 7.24 13.11 14.96
CA LEU A 58 6.98 12.38 16.21
C LEU A 58 5.69 12.95 16.84
N PRO A 59 4.52 12.37 16.54
CA PRO A 59 3.25 12.86 17.07
C PRO A 59 3.22 12.78 18.60
N GLY A 60 2.97 13.90 19.28
CA GLY A 60 3.02 13.98 20.75
C GLY A 60 1.90 13.21 21.46
N ASP A 61 0.79 12.97 20.77
CA ASP A 61 -0.36 12.18 21.22
C ASP A 61 -0.13 10.65 21.08
N GLN A 62 0.86 10.24 20.28
CA GLN A 62 1.18 8.84 19.98
C GLN A 62 2.67 8.59 20.14
N PRO A 63 3.20 8.45 21.38
CA PRO A 63 4.64 8.42 21.64
C PRO A 63 5.39 7.23 21.01
N ALA A 64 4.66 6.15 20.69
CA ALA A 64 5.20 4.99 20.01
C ALA A 64 5.24 5.13 18.48
N MET A 65 4.65 6.20 17.92
CA MET A 65 4.54 6.44 16.50
C MET A 65 5.70 7.30 15.98
N ARG A 66 6.23 6.92 14.82
CA ARG A 66 7.17 7.73 14.04
C ARG A 66 6.70 7.75 12.60
N ILE A 67 6.73 8.91 11.98
CA ILE A 67 6.36 9.08 10.56
C ILE A 67 7.58 9.64 9.85
N LEU A 68 8.05 8.92 8.84
CA LEU A 68 9.17 9.34 7.99
C LEU A 68 8.62 9.69 6.62
N ARG A 69 8.77 10.94 6.20
CA ARG A 69 8.50 11.38 4.83
C ARG A 69 9.82 11.56 4.10
N ILE A 70 9.95 10.95 2.93
CA ILE A 70 11.10 11.08 2.05
C ILE A 70 10.67 11.67 0.73
N ALA A 71 11.40 12.68 0.28
CA ALA A 71 11.17 13.36 -0.99
C ALA A 71 12.50 13.79 -1.62
N PRO A 72 12.59 13.89 -2.95
CA PRO A 72 13.70 14.55 -3.60
C PRO A 72 13.57 16.07 -3.43
N LYS A 73 14.69 16.79 -3.55
CA LYS A 73 14.67 18.26 -3.62
C LYS A 73 13.90 18.80 -4.84
N LYS A 74 13.90 18.03 -5.93
CA LYS A 74 13.20 18.34 -7.17
C LYS A 74 12.90 17.06 -7.94
N GLY A 75 11.71 16.98 -8.55
CA GLY A 75 11.32 15.87 -9.41
C GLY A 75 10.76 14.68 -8.63
N PHE A 76 11.15 13.47 -9.02
CA PHE A 76 10.59 12.22 -8.52
C PHE A 76 11.61 11.37 -7.77
N LEU A 77 11.11 10.43 -6.97
CA LEU A 77 11.88 9.38 -6.35
C LEU A 77 12.57 8.52 -7.43
N PRO A 78 13.77 7.98 -7.14
CA PRO A 78 14.55 7.20 -8.09
C PRO A 78 13.73 6.07 -8.73
N GLU A 79 13.87 5.91 -10.05
CA GLU A 79 13.27 4.81 -10.82
C GLU A 79 11.73 4.79 -10.80
N THR A 80 11.08 5.86 -10.35
CA THR A 80 9.62 5.95 -10.27
C THR A 80 9.09 7.32 -10.72
N GLN A 81 7.76 7.45 -10.80
CA GLN A 81 7.04 8.71 -10.97
C GLN A 81 6.45 9.22 -9.63
N ALA A 82 6.88 8.66 -8.50
CA ALA A 82 6.40 9.08 -7.18
C ALA A 82 7.16 10.34 -6.74
N GLY A 83 6.46 11.35 -6.26
CA GLY A 83 7.07 12.58 -5.71
C GLY A 83 7.57 12.41 -4.27
N ALA A 84 6.96 11.52 -3.49
CA ALA A 84 7.38 11.25 -2.12
C ALA A 84 6.92 9.86 -1.65
N VAL A 85 7.53 9.39 -0.55
CA VAL A 85 7.09 8.20 0.18
C VAL A 85 7.02 8.53 1.67
N GLU A 86 5.94 8.10 2.33
CA GLU A 86 5.76 8.19 3.76
C GLU A 86 5.71 6.78 4.37
N GLY A 87 6.61 6.50 5.31
CA GLY A 87 6.56 5.30 6.13
C GLY A 87 6.07 5.63 7.53
N ARG A 88 5.07 4.90 8.01
CA ARG A 88 4.60 5.00 9.40
C ARG A 88 5.05 3.78 10.19
N PHE A 89 5.64 4.07 11.34
CA PHE A 89 6.25 3.09 12.22
C PHE A 89 5.58 3.14 13.57
N LEU A 90 5.18 1.98 14.09
CA LEU A 90 4.63 1.83 15.43
C LEU A 90 5.54 0.91 16.22
N GLY A 91 6.03 1.37 17.37
CA GLY A 91 7.01 0.60 18.15
C GLY A 91 8.30 0.31 17.37
N GLY A 92 8.67 1.19 16.43
CA GLY A 92 9.85 1.02 15.57
C GLY A 92 9.68 0.01 14.44
N LYS A 93 8.44 -0.37 14.08
CA LYS A 93 8.14 -1.34 13.03
C LYS A 93 7.23 -0.75 11.97
N LEU A 94 7.62 -0.89 10.69
CA LEU A 94 6.83 -0.43 9.54
C LEU A 94 5.50 -1.18 9.48
N TYR A 95 4.39 -0.45 9.51
CA TYR A 95 3.05 -1.03 9.40
C TYR A 95 2.18 -0.37 8.32
N GLU A 96 2.57 0.81 7.83
CA GLU A 96 1.88 1.52 6.76
C GLU A 96 2.91 2.27 5.91
N LEU A 97 2.71 2.24 4.60
CA LEU A 97 3.51 2.97 3.63
C LEU A 97 2.58 3.67 2.63
N THR A 98 2.80 4.95 2.41
CA THR A 98 2.07 5.77 1.45
C THR A 98 3.01 6.28 0.38
N VAL A 99 2.71 6.00 -0.89
CA VAL A 99 3.47 6.52 -2.03
C VAL A 99 2.68 7.66 -2.66
N HIS A 100 3.27 8.85 -2.67
CA HIS A 100 2.63 10.05 -3.20
C HIS A 100 3.05 10.24 -4.66
N TYR A 101 2.10 10.14 -5.58
CA TYR A 101 2.29 10.52 -6.97
C TYR A 101 1.79 11.96 -7.14
N THR A 102 2.66 12.92 -6.85
CA THR A 102 2.38 14.36 -6.98
C THR A 102 3.34 14.96 -8.01
N ASP A 103 2.79 15.73 -8.94
CA ASP A 103 3.53 16.46 -9.98
C ASP A 103 2.90 17.83 -10.16
N ASP A 104 3.53 18.86 -9.59
CA ASP A 104 3.01 20.24 -9.60
C ASP A 104 2.96 20.85 -11.01
N THR A 105 3.58 20.20 -12.00
CA THR A 105 3.60 20.63 -13.39
C THR A 105 2.58 19.91 -14.27
N ALA A 106 1.95 18.85 -13.75
CA ALA A 106 0.96 18.08 -14.48
C ALA A 106 -0.45 18.70 -14.36
N THR A 107 -1.23 18.57 -15.43
CA THR A 107 -2.67 18.88 -15.39
C THR A 107 -3.42 17.83 -14.58
N ALA A 108 -4.59 18.20 -14.05
CA ALA A 108 -5.45 17.27 -13.33
C ALA A 108 -5.79 16.02 -14.17
N ASP A 109 -6.17 16.22 -15.44
CA ASP A 109 -6.50 15.13 -16.38
C ASP A 109 -5.31 14.17 -16.58
N LEU A 110 -4.08 14.70 -16.64
CA LEU A 110 -2.88 13.88 -16.76
C LEU A 110 -2.64 13.06 -15.49
N MET A 111 -2.86 13.66 -14.31
CA MET A 111 -2.72 12.96 -13.04
C MET A 111 -3.78 11.86 -12.86
N GLU A 112 -5.02 12.11 -13.29
CA GLU A 112 -6.09 11.11 -13.29
C GLU A 112 -5.76 9.95 -14.24
N SER A 113 -5.27 10.24 -15.45
CA SER A 113 -4.82 9.22 -16.38
C SER A 113 -3.70 8.35 -15.82
N ARG A 114 -2.71 8.96 -15.16
CA ARG A 114 -1.61 8.25 -14.48
C ARG A 114 -2.12 7.37 -13.33
N PHE A 115 -3.07 7.89 -12.55
CA PHE A 115 -3.68 7.14 -11.47
C PHE A 115 -4.42 5.90 -11.98
N GLU A 116 -5.26 6.04 -13.00
CA GLU A 116 -6.01 4.91 -13.57
C GLU A 116 -5.07 3.86 -14.21
N ALA A 117 -3.99 4.31 -14.86
CA ALA A 117 -2.97 3.40 -15.37
C ALA A 117 -2.29 2.60 -14.25
N LEU A 118 -1.88 3.27 -13.16
CA LEU A 118 -1.26 2.63 -12.00
C LEU A 118 -2.24 1.67 -11.30
N ARG A 119 -3.47 2.11 -11.07
CA ARG A 119 -4.53 1.29 -10.47
C ARG A 119 -4.75 0.01 -11.27
N LYS A 120 -4.82 0.12 -12.60
CA LYS A 120 -4.97 -1.02 -13.50
C LYS A 120 -3.77 -1.97 -13.37
N GLN A 121 -2.55 -1.45 -13.39
CA GLN A 121 -1.34 -2.26 -13.25
C GLN A 121 -1.32 -3.02 -11.91
N VAL A 122 -1.51 -2.32 -10.79
CA VAL A 122 -1.51 -2.94 -9.45
C VAL A 122 -2.63 -3.98 -9.33
N THR A 123 -3.81 -3.70 -9.90
CA THR A 123 -4.92 -4.66 -9.91
C THR A 123 -4.59 -5.92 -10.71
N GLN A 124 -3.85 -5.79 -11.82
CA GLN A 124 -3.41 -6.93 -12.62
C GLN A 124 -2.36 -7.78 -11.90
N GLU A 125 -1.43 -7.14 -11.18
CA GLU A 125 -0.33 -7.81 -10.49
C GLU A 125 -0.74 -8.44 -9.15
N HIS A 126 -1.64 -7.78 -8.41
CA HIS A 126 -1.97 -8.13 -7.02
C HIS A 126 -3.44 -8.51 -6.78
N GLY A 127 -4.26 -8.48 -7.83
CA GLY A 127 -5.69 -8.72 -7.76
C GLY A 127 -6.50 -7.47 -7.41
N THR A 128 -7.82 -7.62 -7.37
CA THR A 128 -8.75 -6.50 -7.18
C THR A 128 -8.46 -5.70 -5.92
N LEU A 129 -8.10 -4.43 -6.06
CA LEU A 129 -7.94 -3.55 -4.91
C LEU A 129 -9.27 -3.46 -4.14
N LEU A 130 -9.25 -3.89 -2.88
CA LEU A 130 -10.38 -3.68 -1.99
C LEU A 130 -10.51 -2.19 -1.69
N ALA A 131 -11.73 -1.72 -1.49
CA ALA A 131 -11.95 -0.41 -0.93
C ALA A 131 -11.33 -0.38 0.48
N ASN A 132 -10.17 0.26 0.62
CA ASN A 132 -9.59 0.49 1.94
C ASN A 132 -10.47 1.50 2.69
N GLN A 133 -10.38 1.50 4.03
CA GLN A 133 -10.97 2.57 4.84
C GLN A 133 -10.33 3.89 4.41
N LEU A 134 -11.04 4.64 3.58
CA LEU A 134 -10.64 5.96 3.13
C LEU A 134 -10.45 6.82 4.38
N ARG A 135 -9.20 7.12 4.73
CA ARG A 135 -8.91 8.01 5.86
C ARG A 135 -9.27 9.41 5.42
N ARG A 136 -10.53 9.80 5.65
CA ARG A 136 -11.03 11.15 5.44
C ARG A 136 -10.48 12.04 6.55
N THR A 137 -9.22 12.44 6.43
CA THR A 137 -8.73 13.57 7.20
C THR A 137 -9.10 14.82 6.40
N VAL A 138 -10.10 15.55 6.86
CA VAL A 138 -10.44 16.86 6.28
C VAL A 138 -9.42 17.86 6.81
N GLU A 139 -8.29 17.98 6.14
CA GLU A 139 -7.44 19.16 6.22
C GLU A 139 -7.60 19.90 4.89
N GLU A 140 -8.02 21.17 4.97
CA GLU A 140 -8.06 22.13 3.86
C GLU A 140 -9.01 21.83 2.68
N GLN A 141 -10.29 21.58 2.95
CA GLN A 141 -11.41 21.81 1.99
C GLN A 141 -11.38 21.12 0.61
N PHE A 142 -10.48 20.17 0.33
CA PHE A 142 -10.57 19.38 -0.91
C PHE A 142 -11.18 18.00 -0.66
N VAL A 143 -12.29 17.75 -1.34
CA VAL A 143 -12.98 16.45 -1.37
C VAL A 143 -12.56 15.71 -2.65
N THR A 144 -11.82 14.62 -2.51
CA THR A 144 -11.60 13.67 -3.63
C THR A 144 -12.88 12.85 -3.83
N ARG A 145 -13.40 12.86 -5.06
CA ARG A 145 -14.70 12.28 -5.43
C ARG A 145 -14.63 10.75 -5.59
N THR A 146 -15.77 10.13 -5.26
CA THR A 146 -16.12 8.69 -5.24
C THR A 146 -16.01 7.96 -6.56
#